data_AF-A0A8J5QSD9-F1
#
_entry.id   AF-A0A8J5QSD9-F1
#
_cell.length_a   1.000
_cell.length_b   1.000
_cell.length_c   1.000
_cell.angle_alpha   90.00
_cell.angle_beta   90.00
_cell.angle_gamma   90.00
#
_symmetry.space_group_name_H-M   'P 1'
#
loop_
_entity.id
_entity.type
_entity.pdbx_description
1 polymer ?
#
loop_
_entity_poly.entity_id
_entity_poly.type
_entity_poly.pdbx_seq_one_letter_code
_entity_poly.pdbx_strand_id
1 'polypeptide(L)'
;MRSTVFTSVALAFAVLRNASAADAKSVTINGFADKIIDQSPKCAKSCLENSSIDNTPCDSWDTYCLCAIEPFGNKVAKCIASECRGSDVVSATSLAVSACSAAGMYEPYWNMPTKARKSLEVAATMSPEPTATINGFADKIIDQSPNCAKSCLENSSTDNTPCSYWDTYCLCAMEPFGNKVAKCIASECRGNDVVNATSLAVSACSAAGMYEPYWNMPSKARKSLEAAATMSPDGSATPTATSTATPIVTPTSPVGSCKRKRSY
;
A
#
# COMPACT_ATOMS: atom_id res chain seq x y z
N MET A 1 77.83 14.19 -30.83
CA MET A 1 77.83 14.86 -29.52
C MET A 1 76.77 15.94 -29.52
N ARG A 2 75.87 15.86 -28.53
CA ARG A 2 74.76 16.73 -28.11
C ARG A 2 74.48 18.07 -28.84
N SER A 3 73.22 18.18 -29.27
CA SER A 3 72.32 19.34 -29.48
C SER A 3 71.50 19.01 -30.74
N THR A 4 70.19 19.17 -30.87
CA THR A 4 69.28 20.23 -30.44
C THR A 4 67.87 19.73 -30.79
N VAL A 5 66.92 19.59 -29.86
CA VAL A 5 65.47 19.78 -30.14
C VAL A 5 64.80 20.19 -28.82
N PHE A 6 64.82 21.49 -28.55
CA PHE A 6 63.88 22.15 -27.65
C PHE A 6 62.76 22.67 -28.54
N THR A 7 61.63 21.98 -28.61
CA THR A 7 60.35 22.51 -29.07
C THR A 7 59.26 21.47 -28.84
N SER A 8 58.12 21.93 -28.33
CA SER A 8 56.85 21.18 -28.18
C SER A 8 56.55 20.55 -26.82
N VAL A 9 56.61 21.32 -25.73
CA VAL A 9 55.70 21.14 -24.58
C VAL A 9 55.22 22.51 -24.10
N ALA A 10 54.51 23.23 -24.97
CA ALA A 10 53.87 24.48 -24.63
C ALA A 10 52.69 24.74 -25.57
N LEU A 11 51.66 23.88 -25.54
CA LEU A 11 50.32 24.22 -26.03
C LEU A 11 49.29 23.15 -25.61
N ALA A 12 49.03 23.01 -24.30
CA ALA A 12 47.84 22.31 -23.79
C ALA A 12 47.42 22.77 -22.39
N PHE A 13 47.80 23.99 -21.98
CA PHE A 13 47.37 24.61 -20.73
C PHE A 13 46.74 25.98 -21.03
N ALA A 14 45.62 25.98 -21.76
CA ALA A 14 44.81 27.19 -21.94
C ALA A 14 43.38 26.85 -22.38
N VAL A 15 42.69 25.93 -21.69
CA VAL A 15 41.21 25.85 -21.72
C VAL A 15 40.70 25.58 -20.30
N LEU A 16 41.05 26.45 -19.35
CA LEU A 16 40.48 26.45 -17.99
C LEU A 16 40.38 27.88 -17.46
N ARG A 17 39.75 28.78 -18.22
CA ARG A 17 39.22 30.06 -17.71
C ARG A 17 38.01 30.48 -18.53
N ASN A 18 36.84 30.00 -18.12
CA ASN A 18 35.57 30.71 -18.10
C ASN A 18 34.46 29.77 -17.60
N ALA A 19 34.49 29.45 -16.31
CA ALA A 19 33.28 29.11 -15.58
C ALA A 19 32.83 30.39 -14.86
N SER A 20 32.43 31.40 -15.64
CA SER A 20 31.80 32.61 -15.11
C SER A 20 30.29 32.42 -15.15
N ALA A 21 29.69 32.31 -13.96
CA ALA A 21 28.33 32.77 -13.67
C ALA A 21 27.23 32.43 -14.70
N ALA A 22 26.87 31.15 -14.86
CA ALA A 22 25.62 30.76 -15.53
C ALA A 22 25.27 29.28 -15.28
N ASP A 23 25.18 28.88 -14.02
CA ASP A 23 24.27 27.79 -13.63
C ASP A 23 23.72 28.20 -12.27
N ALA A 24 22.82 29.19 -12.30
CA ALA A 24 21.88 29.39 -11.22
C ALA A 24 20.96 28.17 -11.21
N LYS A 25 21.48 27.04 -10.70
CA LYS A 25 20.72 25.83 -10.49
C LYS A 25 19.62 26.23 -9.53
N SER A 26 18.39 26.31 -10.05
CA SER A 26 17.24 26.70 -9.25
C SER A 26 17.13 25.71 -8.10
N VAL A 27 17.51 26.16 -6.90
CA VAL A 27 17.34 25.37 -5.70
C VAL A 27 15.84 25.22 -5.49
N THR A 28 15.37 23.98 -5.48
CA THR A 28 13.95 23.69 -5.29
C THR A 28 13.64 23.60 -3.80
N ILE A 29 14.57 23.06 -3.00
CA ILE A 29 14.45 22.96 -1.54
C ILE A 29 15.68 23.56 -0.86
N ASN A 30 16.83 22.87 -0.96
CA ASN A 30 18.15 23.35 -0.57
C ASN A 30 19.22 22.46 -1.24
N GLY A 31 20.47 22.91 -1.25
CA GLY A 31 21.58 22.26 -1.93
C GLY A 31 21.87 20.84 -1.42
N PHE A 32 21.46 20.50 -0.20
CA PHE A 32 21.53 19.14 0.33
C PHE A 32 20.36 18.28 -0.17
N ALA A 33 19.12 18.73 0.04
CA ALA A 33 17.91 17.99 -0.31
C ALA A 33 17.82 17.72 -1.82
N ASP A 34 18.11 18.71 -2.66
CA ASP A 34 18.04 18.59 -4.13
C ASP A 34 19.00 17.52 -4.68
N LYS A 35 20.03 17.11 -3.92
CA LYS A 35 20.98 16.07 -4.34
C LYS A 35 20.44 14.65 -4.15
N ILE A 36 19.52 14.46 -3.21
CA ILE A 36 19.14 13.12 -2.73
C ILE A 36 17.63 12.86 -2.76
N ILE A 37 16.79 13.88 -2.89
CA ILE A 37 15.33 13.73 -2.75
C ILE A 37 14.70 12.75 -3.75
N ASP A 38 15.17 12.72 -4.99
CA ASP A 38 14.61 11.83 -6.02
C ASP A 38 14.91 10.35 -5.75
N GLN A 39 16.07 10.08 -5.16
CA GLN A 39 16.55 8.73 -4.83
C GLN A 39 16.15 8.30 -3.41
N SER A 40 15.69 9.23 -2.59
CA SER A 40 15.33 8.96 -1.20
C SER A 40 14.02 8.15 -1.09
N PRO A 41 13.93 7.25 -0.10
CA PRO A 41 12.69 6.54 0.18
C PRO A 41 11.58 7.54 0.54
N LYS A 42 10.33 7.16 0.27
CA LYS A 42 9.16 8.05 0.47
C LYS A 42 9.11 8.65 1.88
N CYS A 43 9.42 7.86 2.91
CA CYS A 43 9.44 8.31 4.30
C CYS A 43 10.45 9.44 4.57
N ALA A 44 11.55 9.52 3.81
CA ALA A 44 12.58 10.54 3.99
C ALA A 44 12.31 11.81 3.19
N LYS A 45 11.45 11.75 2.15
CA LYS A 45 11.18 12.91 1.29
C LYS A 45 10.59 14.08 2.06
N SER A 46 9.62 13.81 2.94
CA SER A 46 9.03 14.84 3.82
C SER A 46 10.08 15.46 4.75
N CYS A 47 11.05 14.69 5.22
CA CYS A 47 12.16 15.20 6.04
C CYS A 47 13.08 16.14 5.25
N LEU A 48 13.28 15.87 3.97
CA LEU A 48 14.10 16.70 3.07
C LEU A 48 13.34 17.96 2.66
N GLU A 49 12.08 17.85 2.27
CA GLU A 49 11.21 18.99 1.92
C GLU A 49 11.07 19.98 3.08
N ASN A 50 10.97 19.47 4.32
CA ASN A 50 10.84 20.29 5.53
C ASN A 50 12.20 20.67 6.17
N SER A 51 13.33 20.40 5.49
CA SER A 51 14.67 20.72 5.99
C SER A 51 15.00 22.21 5.86
N SER A 52 14.31 23.05 6.64
CA SER A 52 14.59 24.50 6.62
C SER A 52 16.00 24.82 7.13
N ILE A 53 16.60 25.84 6.52
CA ILE A 53 17.98 26.31 6.72
C ILE A 53 18.07 27.57 7.58
N ASP A 54 16.93 28.02 8.15
CA ASP A 54 16.77 29.32 8.82
C ASP A 54 17.71 29.54 10.02
N ASN A 55 18.28 28.45 10.55
CA ASN A 55 19.23 28.47 11.67
C ASN A 55 20.65 28.08 11.24
N THR A 56 21.01 28.35 9.99
CA THR A 56 22.33 28.05 9.44
C THR A 56 22.93 29.30 8.80
N PRO A 57 24.26 29.49 8.86
CA PRO A 57 24.93 30.56 8.12
C PRO A 57 25.13 30.20 6.63
N CYS A 58 24.56 29.09 6.16
CA CYS A 58 24.79 28.56 4.83
C CYS A 58 23.88 29.21 3.81
N ASP A 59 24.41 29.44 2.62
CA ASP A 59 23.58 29.73 1.46
C ASP A 59 22.71 28.51 1.12
N SER A 60 21.50 28.76 0.61
CA SER A 60 20.53 27.70 0.35
C SER A 60 21.00 26.65 -0.66
N TRP A 61 21.96 26.97 -1.52
CA TRP A 61 22.54 26.07 -2.52
C TRP A 61 23.83 25.36 -2.04
N ASP A 62 24.40 25.77 -0.91
CA ASP A 62 25.70 25.27 -0.45
C ASP A 62 25.58 23.92 0.27
N THR A 63 25.63 22.84 -0.51
CA THR A 63 25.63 21.45 0.00
C THR A 63 26.73 21.22 1.03
N TYR A 64 27.94 21.73 0.79
CA TYR A 64 29.09 21.51 1.68
C TYR A 64 28.83 22.14 3.05
N CYS A 65 28.43 23.42 3.06
CA CYS A 65 28.11 24.12 4.30
C CYS A 65 26.97 23.42 5.05
N LEU A 66 25.87 23.06 4.36
CA LEU A 66 24.74 22.37 4.99
C LEU A 66 25.14 21.03 5.61
N CYS A 67 26.01 20.26 4.95
CA CYS A 67 26.56 19.02 5.48
C CYS A 67 27.45 19.22 6.72
N ALA A 68 28.09 20.38 6.86
CA ALA A 68 28.97 20.71 7.99
C ALA A 68 28.21 21.23 9.23
N ILE A 69 27.02 21.80 9.06
CA ILE A 69 26.26 22.39 10.17
C ILE A 69 25.50 21.32 10.97
N GLU A 70 26.01 21.04 12.17
CA GLU A 70 25.45 20.03 13.07
C GLU A 70 23.95 20.22 13.37
N PRO A 71 23.42 21.43 13.66
CA PRO A 71 21.98 21.64 13.84
C PRO A 71 21.13 21.20 12.64
N PHE A 72 21.60 21.44 11.41
CA PHE A 72 20.90 21.04 10.19
C PHE A 72 20.91 19.52 10.06
N GLY A 73 22.08 18.89 10.14
CA GLY A 73 22.22 17.44 10.09
C GLY A 73 21.41 16.74 11.19
N ASN A 74 21.41 17.28 12.41
CA ASN A 74 20.60 16.79 13.54
C ASN A 74 19.10 16.80 13.23
N LYS A 75 18.58 17.90 12.66
CA LYS A 75 17.15 18.05 12.33
C LYS A 75 16.73 17.00 11.31
N VAL A 76 17.48 16.87 10.22
CA VAL A 76 17.20 15.90 9.16
C VAL A 76 17.34 14.47 9.68
N ALA A 77 18.42 14.15 10.38
CA ALA A 77 18.66 12.82 10.94
C ALA A 77 17.57 12.39 11.94
N LYS A 78 17.12 13.30 12.82
CA LYS A 78 16.02 13.01 13.74
C LYS A 78 14.71 12.72 13.03
N CYS A 79 14.40 13.48 11.98
CA CYS A 79 13.21 13.23 11.17
C CYS A 79 13.31 11.87 10.46
N ILE A 80 14.43 11.55 9.81
CA ILE A 80 14.60 10.23 9.18
C ILE A 80 14.49 9.12 10.23
N ALA A 81 15.06 9.30 11.42
CA ALA A 81 14.93 8.34 12.50
C ALA A 81 13.51 8.25 13.08
N SER A 82 12.63 9.24 12.90
CA SER A 82 11.22 9.15 13.32
C SER A 82 10.34 8.53 12.24
N GLU A 83 10.54 8.92 10.98
CA GLU A 83 9.66 8.57 9.85
C GLU A 83 10.06 7.30 9.11
N CYS A 84 11.34 6.92 9.11
CA CYS A 84 11.86 5.77 8.34
C CYS A 84 12.27 4.61 9.26
N ARG A 85 12.27 3.39 8.70
CA ARG A 85 12.69 2.16 9.38
C ARG A 85 13.51 1.27 8.45
N GLY A 86 14.33 0.39 9.02
CA GLY A 86 15.01 -0.67 8.28
C GLY A 86 15.90 -0.16 7.15
N SER A 87 15.79 -0.80 5.99
CA SER A 87 16.57 -0.47 4.79
C SER A 87 16.35 0.95 4.27
N ASP A 88 15.20 1.58 4.57
CA ASP A 88 14.94 2.96 4.15
C ASP A 88 15.84 3.94 4.90
N VAL A 89 16.07 3.72 6.20
CA VAL A 89 17.03 4.52 6.99
C VAL A 89 18.44 4.35 6.42
N VAL A 90 18.85 3.12 6.14
CA VAL A 90 20.17 2.84 5.55
C VAL A 90 20.33 3.53 4.18
N SER A 91 19.30 3.47 3.33
CA SER A 91 19.32 4.09 2.01
C SER A 91 19.38 5.61 2.09
N ALA A 92 18.52 6.23 2.90
CA ALA A 92 18.50 7.69 3.08
C ALA A 92 19.81 8.24 3.67
N THR A 93 20.35 7.55 4.69
CA THR A 93 21.61 7.96 5.33
C THR A 93 22.81 7.77 4.40
N SER A 94 22.85 6.70 3.61
CA SER A 94 23.90 6.46 2.62
C SER A 94 23.89 7.50 1.51
N LEU A 95 22.70 7.90 1.02
CA LEU A 95 22.55 8.98 0.05
C LEU A 95 23.06 10.31 0.62
N ALA A 96 22.68 10.65 1.87
CA ALA A 96 23.14 11.85 2.54
C ALA A 96 24.68 11.88 2.67
N VAL A 97 25.28 10.80 3.16
CA VAL A 97 26.75 10.66 3.27
C VAL A 97 27.42 10.79 1.91
N SER A 98 26.88 10.13 0.87
CA SER A 98 27.41 10.20 -0.49
C SER A 98 27.30 11.59 -1.10
N ALA A 99 26.22 12.33 -0.84
CA ALA A 99 26.05 13.69 -1.33
C ALA A 99 27.04 14.65 -0.67
N CYS A 100 27.24 14.51 0.64
CA CYS A 100 28.17 15.34 1.38
C CYS A 100 29.63 15.03 1.02
N SER A 101 30.00 13.77 0.84
CA SER A 101 31.35 13.40 0.38
C SER A 101 31.63 13.94 -1.02
N ALA A 102 30.65 13.86 -1.93
CA ALA A 102 30.76 14.45 -3.26
C ALA A 102 30.85 15.99 -3.26
N ALA A 103 30.35 16.65 -2.21
CA ALA A 103 30.51 18.09 -1.99
C ALA A 103 31.90 18.46 -1.40
N GLY A 104 32.76 17.47 -1.11
CA GLY A 104 34.11 17.69 -0.58
C GLY A 104 34.23 17.64 0.94
N MET A 105 33.18 17.21 1.65
CA MET A 105 33.27 16.98 3.10
C MET A 105 34.23 15.84 3.41
N TYR A 106 34.94 15.95 4.53
CA TYR A 106 35.73 14.88 5.13
C TYR A 106 34.88 14.10 6.15
N GLU A 107 35.33 12.87 6.47
CA GLU A 107 34.65 11.99 7.43
C GLU A 107 34.30 12.74 8.73
N PRO A 108 33.06 12.67 9.23
CA PRO A 108 31.98 11.70 8.93
C PRO A 108 31.12 12.04 7.71
N TYR A 109 31.54 12.98 6.86
CA TYR A 109 30.88 13.50 5.65
C TYR A 109 29.60 14.28 5.94
N TRP A 110 28.69 13.71 6.74
CA TRP A 110 27.46 14.35 7.17
C TRP A 110 27.50 14.59 8.69
N ASN A 111 27.65 15.87 9.06
CA ASN A 111 27.85 16.25 10.46
C ASN A 111 26.53 16.28 11.24
N MET A 112 26.50 15.55 12.36
CA MET A 112 25.35 15.51 13.28
C MET A 112 25.81 15.01 14.66
N PRO A 113 25.05 15.26 15.73
CA PRO A 113 25.38 14.78 17.06
C PRO A 113 25.33 13.25 17.14
N THR A 114 26.18 12.66 17.99
CA THR A 114 26.21 11.20 18.26
C THR A 114 24.84 10.64 18.65
N LYS A 115 24.02 11.43 19.36
CA LYS A 115 22.65 11.01 19.73
C LYS A 115 21.77 10.78 18.50
N ALA A 116 21.87 11.64 17.48
CA ALA A 116 21.11 11.49 16.24
C ALA A 116 21.58 10.27 15.45
N ARG A 117 22.91 10.03 15.37
CA ARG A 117 23.44 8.80 14.74
C ARG A 117 22.92 7.53 15.40
N LYS A 118 22.95 7.47 16.74
CA LYS A 118 22.38 6.33 17.47
C LYS A 118 20.90 6.13 17.20
N SER A 119 20.12 7.21 17.06
CA SER A 119 18.70 7.10 16.69
C SER A 119 18.52 6.52 15.28
N LEU A 120 19.37 6.90 14.33
CA LEU A 120 19.38 6.31 12.98
C LEU A 120 19.77 4.83 13.02
N GLU A 121 20.81 4.46 13.79
CA GLU A 121 21.23 3.05 13.94
C GLU A 121 20.10 2.19 14.50
N VAL A 122 19.43 2.64 15.56
CA VAL A 122 18.26 1.96 16.12
C VAL A 122 17.17 1.83 15.06
N ALA A 123 16.79 2.92 14.38
CA ALA A 123 15.76 2.90 13.35
C ALA A 123 16.11 1.99 12.15
N ALA A 124 17.38 1.90 11.77
CA ALA A 124 17.88 1.03 10.70
C ALA A 124 17.79 -0.47 11.04
N THR A 125 17.74 -0.82 12.33
CA THR A 125 17.56 -2.21 12.80
C THR A 125 16.10 -2.60 13.01
N MET A 126 15.18 -1.62 12.96
CA MET A 126 13.74 -1.90 13.01
C MET A 126 13.28 -2.48 11.68
N SER A 127 12.28 -3.37 11.72
CA SER A 127 11.63 -3.85 10.50
C SER A 127 11.06 -2.66 9.72
N PRO A 128 11.13 -2.65 8.36
CA PRO A 128 10.39 -1.68 7.56
C PRO A 128 8.89 -1.71 7.94
N GLU A 129 8.21 -0.58 7.76
CA GLU A 129 6.74 -0.50 7.87
C GLU A 129 6.13 -1.67 7.09
N PRO A 130 5.26 -2.48 7.70
CA PRO A 130 4.59 -3.55 6.98
C PRO A 130 3.83 -2.95 5.80
N THR A 131 3.85 -3.63 4.66
CA THR A 131 3.04 -3.25 3.50
C THR A 131 2.12 -4.40 3.14
N ALA A 132 1.06 -4.09 2.40
CA ALA A 132 0.18 -5.08 1.80
C ALA A 132 -0.01 -4.75 0.31
N THR A 133 -0.33 -5.76 -0.48
CA THR A 133 -0.68 -5.64 -1.90
C THR A 133 -2.11 -5.14 -2.05
N ILE A 134 -3.04 -5.68 -1.25
CA ILE A 134 -4.45 -5.26 -1.19
C ILE A 134 -4.71 -4.59 0.16
N ASN A 135 -4.62 -5.37 1.23
CA ASN A 135 -4.64 -4.92 2.63
C ASN A 135 -4.17 -6.06 3.54
N GLY A 136 -3.90 -5.75 4.81
CA GLY A 136 -3.34 -6.70 5.77
C GLY A 136 -4.19 -7.94 6.00
N PHE A 137 -5.50 -7.87 5.76
CA PHE A 137 -6.42 -8.99 5.89
C PHE A 137 -6.47 -9.83 4.62
N ALA A 138 -6.72 -9.20 3.46
CA ALA A 138 -6.89 -9.85 2.17
C ALA A 138 -5.63 -10.62 1.74
N ASP A 139 -4.45 -10.02 1.89
CA ASP A 139 -3.17 -10.64 1.52
C ASP A 139 -2.91 -11.97 2.24
N LYS A 140 -3.52 -12.21 3.41
CA LYS A 140 -3.33 -13.46 4.16
C LYS A 140 -4.14 -14.62 3.60
N ILE A 141 -5.25 -14.34 2.92
CA ILE A 141 -6.25 -15.35 2.59
C ILE A 141 -6.62 -15.41 1.11
N ILE A 142 -6.30 -14.40 0.30
CA ILE A 142 -6.81 -14.29 -1.07
C ILE A 142 -6.39 -15.45 -1.98
N ASP A 143 -5.14 -15.93 -1.87
CA ASP A 143 -4.64 -17.02 -2.71
C ASP A 143 -5.32 -18.36 -2.40
N GLN A 144 -5.74 -18.55 -1.16
CA GLN A 144 -6.40 -19.77 -0.67
C GLN A 144 -7.93 -19.67 -0.72
N SER A 145 -8.46 -18.47 -0.93
CA SER A 145 -9.89 -18.21 -0.94
C SER A 145 -10.56 -18.76 -2.22
N PRO A 146 -11.82 -19.22 -2.13
CA PRO A 146 -12.58 -19.62 -3.31
C PRO A 146 -12.75 -18.44 -4.26
N ASN A 147 -12.89 -18.72 -5.56
CA ASN A 147 -12.94 -17.68 -6.58
C ASN A 147 -14.06 -16.66 -6.35
N CYS A 148 -15.22 -17.09 -5.84
CA CYS A 148 -16.34 -16.20 -5.50
C CYS A 148 -16.00 -15.16 -4.42
N ALA A 149 -15.02 -15.43 -3.55
CA ALA A 149 -14.63 -14.53 -2.47
C ALA A 149 -13.48 -13.60 -2.85
N LYS A 150 -12.73 -13.88 -3.92
CA LYS A 150 -11.56 -13.08 -4.31
C LYS A 150 -11.94 -11.63 -4.62
N SER A 151 -13.01 -11.43 -5.39
CA SER A 151 -13.53 -10.08 -5.68
C SER A 151 -13.94 -9.33 -4.41
N CYS A 152 -14.48 -10.02 -3.40
CA CYS A 152 -14.81 -9.43 -2.10
C CYS A 152 -13.57 -8.94 -1.35
N LEU A 153 -12.46 -9.68 -1.43
CA LEU A 153 -11.18 -9.34 -0.81
C LEU A 153 -10.47 -8.21 -1.55
N GLU A 154 -10.41 -8.28 -2.88
CA GLU A 154 -9.83 -7.22 -3.73
C GLU A 154 -10.54 -5.87 -3.56
N ASN A 155 -11.87 -5.89 -3.37
CA ASN A 155 -12.68 -4.69 -3.20
C ASN A 155 -12.89 -4.29 -1.72
N SER A 156 -12.15 -4.90 -0.79
CA SER A 156 -12.23 -4.63 0.65
C SER A 156 -11.43 -3.39 1.04
N SER A 157 -11.86 -2.20 0.60
CA SER A 157 -11.24 -0.94 1.04
C SER A 157 -11.28 -0.76 2.57
N THR A 158 -10.20 -0.20 3.12
CA THR A 158 -9.98 0.05 4.55
C THR A 158 -10.35 1.48 4.97
N ASP A 159 -10.85 2.30 4.06
CA ASP A 159 -11.09 3.75 4.23
C ASP A 159 -12.11 4.07 5.34
N ASN A 160 -12.97 3.10 5.67
CA ASN A 160 -13.96 3.23 6.75
C ASN A 160 -13.42 2.78 8.12
N THR A 161 -12.10 2.67 8.28
CA THR A 161 -11.45 2.23 9.51
C THR A 161 -10.30 3.16 9.88
N PRO A 162 -9.96 3.28 11.17
CA PRO A 162 -8.74 3.95 11.60
C PRO A 162 -7.49 3.07 11.42
N CYS A 163 -7.63 1.88 10.84
CA CYS A 163 -6.53 0.93 10.69
C CYS A 163 -5.61 1.34 9.55
N SER A 164 -4.30 1.17 9.76
CA SER A 164 -3.36 1.11 8.64
C SER A 164 -3.80 0.01 7.69
N TYR A 165 -3.74 0.28 6.38
CA TYR A 165 -4.23 -0.66 5.36
C TYR A 165 -3.55 -2.03 5.42
N TRP A 166 -2.34 -2.12 5.99
CA TRP A 166 -1.56 -3.36 6.14
C TRP A 166 -1.80 -4.09 7.47
N ASP A 167 -2.54 -3.52 8.42
CA ASP A 167 -2.67 -4.06 9.79
C ASP A 167 -3.78 -5.12 9.87
N THR A 168 -3.38 -6.40 9.78
CA THR A 168 -4.30 -7.54 9.89
C THR A 168 -5.07 -7.53 11.21
N TYR A 169 -4.41 -7.31 12.34
CA TYR A 169 -5.05 -7.37 13.67
C TYR A 169 -6.12 -6.29 13.80
N CYS A 170 -5.78 -5.05 13.44
CA CYS A 170 -6.72 -3.94 13.49
C CYS A 170 -7.91 -4.20 12.54
N LEU A 171 -7.66 -4.62 11.29
CA LEU A 171 -8.74 -4.90 10.33
C LEU A 171 -9.68 -6.02 10.82
N CYS A 172 -9.14 -7.04 11.47
CA CYS A 172 -9.93 -8.12 12.09
C CYS A 172 -10.80 -7.64 13.26
N ALA A 173 -10.38 -6.61 13.99
CA ALA A 173 -11.14 -6.04 15.10
C ALA A 173 -12.27 -5.10 14.63
N MET A 174 -12.17 -4.53 13.44
CA MET A 174 -13.10 -3.52 12.95
C MET A 174 -14.40 -4.10 12.39
N GLU A 175 -15.48 -3.95 13.16
CA GLU A 175 -16.82 -4.39 12.76
C GLU A 175 -17.28 -3.86 11.38
N PRO A 176 -17.07 -2.58 11.00
CA PRO A 176 -17.47 -2.08 9.68
C PRO A 176 -16.75 -2.78 8.52
N PHE A 177 -15.47 -3.08 8.69
CA PHE A 177 -14.66 -3.80 7.71
C PHE A 177 -15.14 -5.25 7.58
N GLY A 178 -15.23 -5.97 8.70
CA GLY A 178 -15.73 -7.34 8.74
C GLY A 178 -17.14 -7.46 8.17
N ASN A 179 -18.04 -6.50 8.45
CA ASN A 179 -19.39 -6.45 7.88
C ASN A 179 -19.39 -6.35 6.35
N LYS A 180 -18.54 -5.48 5.79
CA LYS A 180 -18.45 -5.27 4.34
C LYS A 180 -18.01 -6.55 3.63
N VAL A 181 -16.93 -7.16 4.13
CA VAL A 181 -16.37 -8.40 3.57
C VAL A 181 -17.35 -9.56 3.73
N ALA A 182 -17.92 -9.74 4.93
CA ALA A 182 -18.87 -10.82 5.22
C ALA A 182 -20.14 -10.74 4.36
N LYS A 183 -20.69 -9.54 4.16
CA LYS A 183 -21.87 -9.36 3.29
C LYS A 183 -21.59 -9.71 1.85
N CYS A 184 -20.42 -9.33 1.34
CA CYS A 184 -20.02 -9.67 -0.02
C CYS A 184 -19.84 -11.19 -0.17
N ILE A 185 -19.13 -11.85 0.77
CA ILE A 185 -18.98 -13.32 0.72
C ILE A 185 -20.35 -14.01 0.79
N ALA A 186 -21.26 -13.54 1.65
CA ALA A 186 -22.61 -14.09 1.72
C ALA A 186 -23.44 -13.87 0.44
N SER A 187 -23.18 -12.81 -0.34
CA SER A 187 -23.87 -12.57 -1.62
C SER A 187 -23.29 -13.37 -2.78
N GLU A 188 -21.97 -13.52 -2.83
CA GLU A 188 -21.25 -14.12 -3.97
C GLU A 188 -20.98 -15.63 -3.81
N CYS A 189 -20.80 -16.11 -2.58
CA CYS A 189 -20.42 -17.49 -2.30
C CYS A 189 -21.57 -18.32 -1.72
N ARG A 190 -21.57 -19.63 -1.95
CA ARG A 190 -22.56 -20.57 -1.40
C ARG A 190 -21.87 -21.81 -0.84
N GLY A 191 -22.56 -22.49 0.08
CA GLY A 191 -22.14 -23.82 0.55
C GLY A 191 -20.73 -23.81 1.15
N ASN A 192 -19.93 -24.79 0.73
CA ASN A 192 -18.58 -24.98 1.24
C ASN A 192 -17.63 -23.81 0.92
N ASP A 193 -17.89 -23.02 -0.12
CA ASP A 193 -17.07 -21.84 -0.42
C ASP A 193 -17.19 -20.79 0.70
N VAL A 194 -18.39 -20.60 1.25
CA VAL A 194 -18.59 -19.70 2.39
C VAL A 194 -17.84 -20.23 3.61
N VAL A 195 -17.92 -21.54 3.87
CA VAL A 195 -17.21 -22.19 5.00
C VAL A 195 -15.69 -22.04 4.86
N ASN A 196 -15.16 -22.26 3.66
CA ASN A 196 -13.72 -22.11 3.39
C ASN A 196 -13.27 -20.65 3.55
N ALA A 197 -13.99 -19.68 2.97
CA ALA A 197 -13.61 -18.27 3.08
C ALA A 197 -13.69 -17.76 4.52
N THR A 198 -14.71 -18.16 5.27
CA THR A 198 -14.90 -17.73 6.67
C THR A 198 -13.87 -18.37 7.61
N SER A 199 -13.52 -19.64 7.41
CA SER A 199 -12.48 -20.32 8.20
C SER A 199 -11.08 -19.74 7.95
N LEU A 200 -10.75 -19.41 6.70
CA LEU A 200 -9.51 -18.69 6.37
C LEU A 200 -9.45 -17.32 7.07
N ALA A 201 -10.52 -16.55 7.02
CA ALA A 201 -10.61 -15.26 7.69
C ALA A 201 -10.38 -15.36 9.20
N VAL A 202 -11.07 -16.31 9.87
CA VAL A 202 -10.92 -16.57 11.30
C VAL A 202 -9.48 -17.00 11.63
N SER A 203 -8.91 -17.90 10.83
CA SER A 203 -7.54 -18.40 11.01
C SER A 203 -6.51 -17.27 10.88
N ALA A 204 -6.62 -16.43 9.86
CA ALA A 204 -5.73 -15.29 9.65
C ALA A 204 -5.81 -14.28 10.81
N CYS A 205 -7.02 -13.99 11.30
CA CYS A 205 -7.20 -13.09 12.44
C CYS A 205 -6.67 -13.68 13.75
N SER A 206 -6.87 -14.98 13.97
CA SER A 206 -6.29 -15.69 15.12
C SER A 206 -4.76 -15.66 15.08
N ALA A 207 -4.16 -15.92 13.92
CA ALA A 207 -2.71 -15.86 13.73
C ALA A 207 -2.14 -14.44 13.92
N ALA A 208 -2.95 -13.40 13.67
CA ALA A 208 -2.61 -12.01 13.97
C ALA A 208 -2.73 -11.65 15.46
N GLY A 209 -3.13 -12.60 16.32
CA GLY A 209 -3.27 -12.40 17.77
C GLY A 209 -4.63 -11.85 18.20
N MET A 210 -5.62 -11.82 17.32
CA MET A 210 -6.98 -11.38 17.68
C MET A 210 -7.60 -12.39 18.65
N TYR A 211 -8.44 -11.91 19.57
CA TYR A 211 -9.21 -12.75 20.49
C TYR A 211 -10.54 -13.16 19.87
N GLU A 212 -11.21 -14.17 20.43
CA GLU A 212 -12.52 -14.62 19.95
C GLU A 212 -13.54 -13.47 19.86
N PRO A 213 -14.29 -13.36 18.74
CA PRO A 213 -14.52 -14.37 17.71
C PRO A 213 -13.50 -14.36 16.56
N TYR A 214 -12.32 -13.77 16.78
CA TYR A 214 -11.20 -13.59 15.84
C TYR A 214 -11.50 -12.63 14.70
N TRP A 215 -12.60 -12.84 13.98
CA TRP A 215 -13.05 -11.95 12.92
C TRP A 215 -14.33 -11.23 13.37
N ASN A 216 -14.18 -9.94 13.69
CA ASN A 216 -15.26 -9.15 14.26
C ASN A 216 -16.21 -8.61 13.18
N MET A 217 -17.51 -8.85 13.36
CA MET A 217 -18.56 -8.38 12.46
C MET A 217 -19.92 -8.36 13.20
N PRO A 218 -20.93 -7.63 12.69
CA PRO A 218 -22.24 -7.61 13.31
C PRO A 218 -22.90 -8.98 13.23
N SER A 219 -23.75 -9.30 14.21
CA SER A 219 -24.49 -10.58 14.26
C SER A 219 -25.31 -10.85 13.00
N LYS A 220 -25.87 -9.81 12.36
CA LYS A 220 -26.60 -9.92 11.09
C LYS A 220 -25.71 -10.43 9.95
N ALA A 221 -24.45 -10.01 9.90
CA ALA A 221 -23.51 -10.47 8.89
C ALA A 221 -23.14 -11.94 9.11
N ARG A 222 -22.88 -12.34 10.37
CA ARG A 222 -22.67 -13.76 10.73
C ARG A 222 -23.83 -14.64 10.28
N LYS A 223 -25.07 -14.26 10.61
CA LYS A 223 -26.27 -14.98 10.18
C LYS A 223 -26.42 -15.07 8.66
N SER A 224 -25.97 -14.06 7.93
CA SER A 224 -26.02 -14.07 6.46
C SER A 224 -25.01 -15.07 5.88
N LEU A 225 -23.81 -15.15 6.48
CA LEU A 225 -22.81 -16.16 6.13
C LEU A 225 -23.30 -17.57 6.47
N GLU A 226 -23.87 -17.78 7.66
CA GLU A 226 -24.44 -19.06 8.08
C GLU A 226 -25.54 -19.53 7.10
N ALA A 227 -26.45 -18.62 6.71
CA ALA A 227 -27.47 -18.92 5.72
C ALA A 227 -26.84 -19.32 4.37
N ALA A 228 -25.92 -18.51 3.84
CA ALA A 228 -25.25 -18.79 2.57
C ALA A 228 -24.44 -20.10 2.58
N ALA A 229 -23.85 -20.46 3.72
CA ALA A 229 -23.12 -21.72 3.92
C ALA A 229 -24.02 -22.96 3.85
N THR A 230 -25.31 -22.83 4.12
CA THR A 230 -26.28 -23.95 4.01
C THR A 230 -26.92 -24.07 2.63
N MET A 231 -26.70 -23.10 1.74
CA MET A 231 -27.22 -23.14 0.37
C MET A 231 -26.38 -24.09 -0.48
N SER A 232 -27.03 -24.85 -1.37
CA SER A 232 -26.32 -25.68 -2.34
C SER A 232 -25.60 -24.82 -3.39
N PRO A 233 -24.44 -25.26 -3.93
CA PRO A 233 -23.71 -24.55 -4.98
C PRO A 233 -24.51 -24.43 -6.28
N ASP A 234 -25.47 -25.32 -6.50
CA ASP A 234 -26.37 -25.30 -7.66
C ASP A 234 -27.55 -24.36 -7.44
N GLY A 235 -27.39 -23.14 -7.95
CA GLY A 235 -28.51 -22.42 -8.55
C GLY A 235 -28.85 -23.01 -9.92
N SER A 236 -29.13 -24.32 -10.02
CA SER A 236 -29.85 -24.82 -11.17
C SER A 236 -31.28 -24.36 -11.03
N ALA A 237 -31.62 -23.28 -11.73
CA ALA A 237 -33.00 -22.99 -12.08
C ALA A 237 -33.52 -24.18 -12.90
N THR A 238 -34.06 -25.18 -12.23
CA THR A 238 -34.96 -26.14 -12.86
C THR A 238 -36.18 -25.32 -13.29
N PRO A 239 -36.49 -25.16 -14.59
CA PRO A 239 -37.80 -24.66 -14.96
C PRO A 239 -38.81 -25.68 -14.43
N THR A 240 -39.64 -25.26 -13.49
CA THR A 240 -40.83 -26.01 -13.09
C THR A 240 -41.66 -26.23 -14.35
N ALA A 241 -41.57 -27.43 -14.93
CA ALA A 241 -42.55 -27.88 -15.90
C ALA A 241 -43.88 -28.03 -15.16
N THR A 242 -44.75 -27.04 -15.32
CA THR A 242 -46.16 -27.13 -14.93
C THR A 242 -46.83 -28.23 -15.76
N SER A 243 -46.88 -29.45 -15.23
CA SER A 243 -47.77 -30.49 -15.73
C SER A 243 -49.20 -30.16 -15.28
N THR A 244 -49.90 -29.35 -16.07
CA THR A 244 -51.37 -29.33 -16.07
C THR A 244 -51.85 -30.55 -16.86
N ALA A 245 -52.03 -31.67 -16.15
CA ALA A 245 -52.70 -32.84 -16.70
C ALA A 245 -54.17 -32.50 -16.97
N THR A 246 -54.52 -32.44 -18.24
CA THR A 246 -55.88 -32.30 -18.77
C THR A 246 -56.63 -33.62 -18.58
N PRO A 247 -57.90 -33.64 -18.12
CA PRO A 247 -58.67 -34.87 -18.07
C PRO A 247 -59.14 -35.25 -19.49
N ILE A 248 -58.88 -36.51 -19.86
CA ILE A 248 -59.39 -37.16 -21.07
C ILE A 248 -60.91 -37.33 -20.93
N VAL A 249 -61.68 -36.75 -21.85
CA VAL A 249 -63.12 -36.99 -21.99
C VAL A 249 -63.40 -37.58 -23.37
N THR A 250 -64.01 -38.76 -23.36
CA THR A 250 -64.43 -39.60 -24.48
C THR A 250 -65.50 -38.92 -25.34
N PRO A 251 -65.45 -39.00 -26.69
CA PRO A 251 -66.48 -38.41 -27.53
C PRO A 251 -67.71 -39.33 -27.61
N THR A 252 -68.83 -38.87 -27.03
CA THR A 252 -70.15 -39.44 -27.34
C THR A 252 -71.02 -38.34 -27.94
N SER A 253 -71.45 -38.59 -29.17
CA SER A 253 -72.31 -37.74 -29.99
C SER A 253 -73.61 -37.34 -29.29
N PRO A 254 -74.16 -36.15 -29.57
CA PRO A 254 -75.60 -36.10 -29.77
C PRO A 254 -76.04 -35.22 -30.95
N VAL A 255 -76.90 -35.84 -31.77
CA VAL A 255 -77.96 -35.22 -32.55
C VAL A 255 -78.94 -34.53 -31.58
N GLY A 256 -79.45 -33.34 -31.94
CA GLY A 256 -80.73 -32.87 -31.41
C GLY A 256 -80.80 -31.40 -31.00
N SER A 257 -81.28 -30.58 -31.93
CA SER A 257 -81.80 -29.23 -31.72
C SER A 257 -82.92 -29.18 -30.66
N CYS A 258 -82.90 -28.18 -29.77
CA CYS A 258 -84.14 -27.52 -29.34
C CYS A 258 -83.91 -26.14 -28.69
N LYS A 259 -84.67 -25.16 -29.20
CA LYS A 259 -84.78 -23.77 -28.75
C LYS A 259 -85.38 -23.66 -27.35
N ARG A 260 -84.97 -22.64 -26.58
CA ARG A 260 -85.87 -21.57 -26.09
C ARG A 260 -85.10 -20.46 -25.35
N LYS A 261 -85.11 -19.26 -25.94
CA LYS A 261 -84.98 -17.99 -25.21
C LYS A 261 -86.31 -17.72 -24.48
N ARG A 262 -86.25 -17.27 -23.23
CA ARG A 262 -87.30 -16.44 -22.63
C ARG A 262 -86.65 -15.20 -22.02
N SER A 263 -87.10 -14.06 -22.50
CA SER A 263 -87.03 -12.77 -21.84
C SER A 263 -88.23 -12.63 -20.91
N TYR A 264 -88.03 -11.82 -19.86
CA TYR A 264 -88.93 -11.47 -18.76
C TYR A 264 -89.19 -12.55 -17.71
#